data_AF-A0A3N5K6N6-F1
#
_entry.id   AF-A0A3N5K6N6-F1
#
_cell.length_a   1.000
_cell.length_b   1.000
_cell.length_c   1.000
_cell.angle_alpha   90.00
_cell.angle_beta   90.00
_cell.angle_gamma   90.00
#
_symmetry.space_group_name_H-M   'P 1'
#
loop_
_entity.id
_entity.type
_entity.pdbx_description
1 polymer ?
#
loop_
_entity_poly.entity_id
_entity_poly.type
_entity_poly.pdbx_seq_one_letter_code
_entity_poly.pdbx_strand_id
1 'polypeptide(L)'
;MRSENSPRGDASSASGAGEQEQGQSAAARVWAQYRGMIFERLAAVETAATTMREASLTQEVRQEGVLEAHRLAGSLGMLGLQEGTRLAREIEHLLKEEPPASPDAPHRVAELAAALRVELEKGPA
;
A
#
# COMPACT_ATOMS: atom_id res chain seq x y z
N MET A 1 70.30 22.92 -23.02
CA MET A 1 68.96 22.30 -23.19
C MET A 1 68.43 21.86 -21.83
N ARG A 2 67.14 22.13 -21.58
CA ARG A 2 66.27 21.68 -20.46
C ARG A 2 66.35 22.57 -19.21
N SER A 3 65.68 23.72 -19.22
CA SER A 3 64.23 23.94 -18.98
C SER A 3 63.91 23.97 -17.49
N GLU A 4 63.75 25.19 -17.00
CA GLU A 4 63.05 25.55 -15.77
C GLU A 4 61.59 25.08 -15.85
N ASN A 5 61.04 24.57 -14.74
CA ASN A 5 59.60 24.53 -14.53
C ASN A 5 59.29 24.72 -13.05
N SER A 6 58.44 25.68 -12.77
CA SER A 6 57.71 25.96 -11.54
C SER A 6 56.46 26.76 -11.98
N PRO A 7 55.38 26.90 -11.18
CA PRO A 7 54.97 26.20 -9.95
C PRO A 7 53.42 25.88 -9.94
N ARG A 8 52.89 25.46 -8.77
CA ARG A 8 51.51 25.65 -8.22
C ARG A 8 50.49 24.50 -8.30
N GLY A 9 49.68 24.44 -7.23
CA GLY A 9 48.35 23.79 -7.13
C GLY A 9 48.29 22.74 -6.02
N ASP A 10 48.03 23.15 -4.77
CA ASP A 10 46.74 22.98 -4.06
C ASP A 10 46.38 21.51 -3.77
N ALA A 11 46.43 21.06 -2.51
CA ALA A 11 45.40 21.24 -1.48
C ALA A 11 44.05 20.59 -1.85
N SER A 12 43.59 19.74 -0.92
CA SER A 12 42.24 19.17 -0.82
C SER A 12 41.80 18.14 -1.85
N SER A 13 41.61 16.91 -1.36
CA SER A 13 40.26 16.34 -1.28
C SER A 13 40.21 15.30 -0.17
N ALA A 14 39.97 15.79 1.04
CA ALA A 14 39.07 15.09 1.95
C ALA A 14 37.66 15.11 1.33
N SER A 15 36.80 14.24 1.86
CA SER A 15 35.36 14.14 1.61
C SER A 15 34.92 13.42 0.34
N GLY A 16 34.45 12.20 0.59
CA GLY A 16 33.45 11.52 -0.19
C GLY A 16 32.85 10.37 0.61
N ALA A 17 32.71 10.52 1.94
CA ALA A 17 31.66 9.81 2.65
C ALA A 17 30.37 10.40 2.08
N GLY A 18 29.94 9.88 0.94
CA GLY A 18 28.70 10.29 0.32
C GLY A 18 27.62 9.98 1.32
N GLU A 19 27.19 11.02 2.04
CA GLU A 19 25.96 11.03 2.79
C GLU A 19 24.91 10.38 1.90
N GLN A 20 24.55 9.15 2.25
CA GLN A 20 23.34 8.51 1.78
C GLN A 20 22.18 9.25 2.45
N GLU A 21 21.97 10.52 2.07
CA GLU A 21 20.65 11.13 2.15
C GLU A 21 19.80 10.41 1.10
N GLN A 22 19.36 9.21 1.48
CA GLN A 22 18.39 8.42 0.74
C GLN A 22 17.10 9.22 0.72
N GLY A 23 16.94 10.05 -0.31
CA GLY A 23 15.70 10.76 -0.57
C GLY A 23 14.58 9.73 -0.67
N GLN A 24 13.60 9.82 0.24
CA GLN A 24 12.42 8.96 0.23
C GLN A 24 11.82 8.92 -1.18
N SER A 25 11.49 7.72 -1.66
CA SER A 25 10.88 7.50 -2.96
C SER A 25 9.59 8.34 -3.11
N ALA A 26 9.21 8.68 -4.34
CA ALA A 26 7.94 9.36 -4.59
C ALA A 26 6.75 8.57 -4.03
N ALA A 27 6.82 7.23 -4.08
CA ALA A 27 5.84 6.33 -3.49
C ALA A 27 5.77 6.46 -1.97
N ALA A 28 6.92 6.53 -1.27
CA ALA A 28 6.96 6.70 0.18
C ALA A 28 6.33 8.02 0.64
N ARG A 29 6.53 9.11 -0.12
CA ARG A 29 5.93 10.42 0.18
C ARG A 29 4.41 10.40 -0.01
N VAL A 30 3.94 9.85 -1.13
CA VAL A 30 2.49 9.71 -1.40
C VAL A 30 1.86 8.78 -0.35
N TRP A 31 2.52 7.68 -0.01
CA TRP A 31 2.07 6.79 1.06
C TRP A 31 1.92 7.53 2.39
N ALA A 32 2.93 8.26 2.84
CA ALA A 32 2.86 9.02 4.10
C ALA A 32 1.69 10.01 4.12
N GLN A 33 1.42 10.67 2.99
CA GLN A 33 0.31 11.61 2.85
C GLN A 33 -1.06 10.93 2.90
N TYR A 34 -1.21 9.77 2.25
CA TYR A 34 -2.51 9.10 2.12
C TYR A 34 -2.72 7.93 3.09
N ARG A 35 -1.74 7.61 3.95
CA ARG A 35 -1.82 6.49 4.89
C ARG A 35 -3.10 6.53 5.72
N GLY A 36 -3.46 7.68 6.30
CA GLY A 36 -4.70 7.82 7.09
C GLY A 36 -5.93 7.39 6.29
N MET A 37 -6.11 7.97 5.10
CA MET A 37 -7.20 7.61 4.20
C MET A 37 -7.18 6.13 3.82
N ILE A 38 -6.01 5.56 3.52
CA ILE A 38 -5.90 4.13 3.18
C ILE A 38 -6.39 3.23 4.32
N PHE A 39 -6.03 3.56 5.57
CA PHE A 39 -6.49 2.80 6.74
C PHE A 39 -7.97 3.03 7.07
N GLU A 40 -8.53 4.21 6.81
CA GLU A 40 -9.99 4.44 6.90
C GLU A 40 -10.76 3.57 5.91
N ARG A 41 -10.29 3.48 4.66
CA ARG A 41 -10.88 2.59 3.65
C ARG A 41 -10.77 1.12 4.05
N LEU A 42 -9.62 0.72 4.59
CA LEU A 42 -9.43 -0.63 5.12
C LEU A 42 -10.45 -0.93 6.24
N ALA A 43 -10.71 0.01 7.14
CA ALA A 43 -11.68 -0.18 8.23
C ALA A 43 -13.11 -0.43 7.71
N ALA A 44 -13.52 0.23 6.62
CA ALA A 44 -14.79 -0.04 5.97
C ALA A 44 -14.84 -1.46 5.37
N VAL A 45 -13.76 -1.91 4.73
CA VAL A 45 -13.64 -3.27 4.21
C VAL A 45 -13.70 -4.31 5.34
N GLU A 46 -13.04 -4.06 6.46
CA GLU A 46 -13.06 -4.93 7.64
C GLU A 46 -14.43 -4.98 8.32
N THR A 47 -15.17 -3.87 8.30
CA THR A 47 -16.55 -3.81 8.78
C THR A 47 -17.45 -4.69 7.92
N ALA A 48 -17.32 -4.61 6.59
CA ALA A 48 -18.03 -5.50 5.67
C ALA A 48 -17.64 -6.97 5.89
N ALA A 49 -16.36 -7.27 6.07
CA ALA A 49 -15.89 -8.63 6.35
C ALA A 49 -16.46 -9.20 7.66
N THR A 50 -16.48 -8.40 8.72
CA THR A 50 -16.97 -8.81 10.05
C THR A 50 -18.47 -9.05 10.03
N THR A 51 -19.24 -8.10 9.50
CA THR A 51 -20.70 -8.23 9.39
C THR A 51 -21.12 -9.37 8.45
N MET A 52 -20.34 -9.64 7.39
CA MET A 52 -20.55 -10.81 6.52
C MET A 52 -20.38 -12.12 7.29
N ARG A 53 -19.37 -12.22 8.16
CA ARG A 53 -19.13 -13.40 9.01
C ARG A 53 -20.21 -13.60 10.07
N GLU A 54 -20.76 -12.51 10.59
CA GLU A 54 -21.80 -12.52 11.62
C GLU A 54 -23.21 -12.70 11.04
N ALA A 55 -23.34 -12.85 9.72
CA ALA A 55 -24.62 -12.88 9.01
C ALA A 55 -25.49 -11.63 9.27
N SER A 56 -24.85 -10.49 9.53
CA SER A 56 -25.47 -9.19 9.81
C SER A 56 -25.18 -8.13 8.72
N LEU A 57 -24.55 -8.54 7.62
CA LEU A 57 -24.20 -7.67 6.49
C LEU A 57 -25.45 -7.04 5.85
N THR A 58 -25.57 -5.72 5.94
CA THR A 58 -26.60 -4.96 5.23
C THR A 58 -26.14 -4.57 3.83
N GLN A 59 -27.07 -4.15 2.98
CA GLN A 59 -26.74 -3.75 1.61
C GLN A 59 -25.87 -2.48 1.58
N GLU A 60 -26.09 -1.55 2.50
CA GLU A 60 -25.31 -0.33 2.63
C GLU A 60 -23.85 -0.66 2.98
N VAL A 61 -23.63 -1.49 4.00
CA VAL A 61 -22.29 -1.91 4.44
C VAL A 61 -21.59 -2.71 3.34
N ARG A 62 -22.33 -3.57 2.63
CA ARG A 62 -21.79 -4.30 1.46
C ARG A 62 -21.31 -3.33 0.38
N GLN A 63 -22.16 -2.38 -0.03
CA GLN A 63 -21.83 -1.43 -1.09
C GLN A 63 -20.65 -0.54 -0.71
N GLU A 64 -20.58 -0.10 0.54
CA GLU A 64 -19.45 0.65 1.07
C GLU A 64 -18.17 -0.19 1.03
N GLY A 65 -18.20 -1.43 1.53
CA GLY A 65 -17.05 -2.34 1.49
C GLY A 65 -16.55 -2.61 0.06
N VAL A 66 -17.46 -2.81 -0.90
CA VAL A 66 -17.13 -2.96 -2.33
C VAL A 66 -16.41 -1.72 -2.86
N LEU A 67 -16.96 -0.54 -2.58
CA LEU A 67 -16.44 0.73 -3.09
C LEU A 67 -15.05 1.03 -2.50
N GLU A 68 -14.86 0.80 -1.22
CA GLU A 68 -13.57 1.03 -0.57
C GLU A 68 -12.51 0.00 -0.98
N ALA A 69 -12.88 -1.26 -1.18
CA ALA A 69 -12.00 -2.26 -1.75
C ALA A 69 -11.53 -1.87 -3.18
N HIS A 70 -12.44 -1.36 -4.01
CA HIS A 70 -12.10 -0.85 -5.34
C HIS A 70 -11.12 0.33 -5.28
N ARG A 71 -11.39 1.31 -4.40
CA ARG A 71 -10.54 2.49 -4.21
C ARG A 71 -9.16 2.12 -3.66
N LEU A 72 -9.09 1.15 -2.76
CA LEU A 72 -7.84 0.56 -2.28
C LEU A 72 -7.08 -0.06 -3.43
N ALA A 73 -7.69 -0.95 -4.22
CA ALA A 73 -7.03 -1.58 -5.36
C ALA A 73 -6.40 -0.56 -6.33
N GLY A 74 -7.12 0.51 -6.65
CA GLY A 74 -6.62 1.60 -7.48
C GLY A 74 -5.46 2.37 -6.85
N SER A 75 -5.61 2.78 -5.58
CA SER A 75 -4.62 3.60 -4.88
C SER A 75 -3.32 2.84 -4.61
N LEU A 76 -3.43 1.58 -4.19
CA LEU A 76 -2.30 0.68 -3.95
C LEU A 76 -1.57 0.33 -5.25
N GLY A 77 -2.30 0.22 -6.36
CA GLY A 77 -1.71 -0.04 -7.67
C GLY A 77 -0.81 1.11 -8.13
N MET A 78 -1.24 2.35 -7.93
CA MET A 78 -0.42 3.55 -8.23
C MET A 78 0.83 3.65 -7.34
N LEU A 79 0.76 3.12 -6.11
CA LEU A 79 1.88 3.08 -5.17
C LEU A 79 2.84 1.90 -5.41
N GLY A 80 2.53 1.01 -6.36
CA GLY A 80 3.33 -0.18 -6.64
C GLY A 80 3.13 -1.33 -5.64
N LEU A 81 2.12 -1.25 -4.77
CA LEU A 81 1.79 -2.26 -3.75
C LEU A 81 0.97 -3.40 -4.37
N GLN A 82 1.64 -4.25 -5.17
CA GLN A 82 0.99 -5.29 -5.97
C GLN A 82 0.17 -6.28 -5.14
N GLU A 83 0.70 -6.75 -4.01
CA GLU A 83 0.00 -7.71 -3.16
C GLU A 83 -1.22 -7.06 -2.49
N GLY A 84 -1.09 -5.82 -2.01
CA GLY A 84 -2.22 -5.04 -1.50
C GLY A 84 -3.32 -4.84 -2.56
N THR A 85 -2.94 -4.54 -3.82
CA THR A 85 -3.89 -4.45 -4.94
C THR A 85 -4.59 -5.78 -5.20
N ARG A 86 -3.86 -6.90 -5.17
CA ARG A 86 -4.41 -8.24 -5.40
C ARG A 86 -5.46 -8.59 -4.33
N LEU A 87 -5.10 -8.40 -3.06
CA LEU A 87 -5.98 -8.67 -1.92
C LEU A 87 -7.25 -7.80 -1.97
N ALA A 88 -7.10 -6.49 -2.23
CA ALA A 88 -8.24 -5.58 -2.32
C ALA A 88 -9.22 -5.95 -3.45
N ARG A 89 -8.72 -6.36 -4.63
CA ARG A 89 -9.56 -6.82 -5.75
C ARG A 89 -10.31 -8.12 -5.45
N GLU A 90 -9.66 -9.04 -4.76
CA GLU A 90 -10.28 -10.30 -4.37
C GLU A 90 -11.45 -10.05 -3.39
N ILE A 91 -11.25 -9.15 -2.42
CA ILE A 91 -12.31 -8.73 -1.50
C ILE A 91 -13.44 -8.01 -2.25
N GLU A 92 -13.12 -7.07 -3.15
CA GLU A 92 -14.10 -6.36 -3.98
C GLU A 92 -15.00 -7.35 -4.74
N HIS A 93 -14.40 -8.38 -5.34
CA HIS A 93 -15.13 -9.39 -6.09
C HIS A 93 -16.07 -10.20 -5.20
N LEU A 94 -15.57 -10.73 -4.08
CA LEU A 94 -16.36 -11.55 -3.16
C LEU A 94 -17.52 -10.78 -2.51
N LEU A 95 -17.32 -9.49 -2.20
CA LEU A 95 -18.39 -8.66 -1.64
C LEU A 95 -19.47 -8.31 -2.69
N LYS A 96 -19.14 -8.28 -3.98
CA LYS A 96 -20.11 -8.07 -5.07
C LYS A 96 -20.99 -9.29 -5.35
N GLU A 97 -20.58 -10.49 -4.94
CA GLU A 97 -21.37 -11.70 -5.12
C GLU A 97 -22.55 -11.74 -4.16
N GLU A 98 -23.76 -11.68 -4.72
CA GLU A 98 -25.03 -11.76 -3.98
C GLU A 98 -26.03 -12.67 -4.73
N PRO A 99 -26.33 -13.88 -4.22
CA PRO A 99 -25.74 -14.53 -3.05
C PRO A 99 -24.27 -14.95 -3.28
N PRO A 100 -23.48 -15.18 -2.20
CA PRO A 100 -22.10 -15.66 -2.34
C PRO A 100 -22.03 -17.00 -3.09
N ALA A 101 -21.03 -17.17 -3.96
CA ALA A 101 -20.86 -18.41 -4.73
C ALA A 101 -20.42 -19.62 -3.88
N SER A 102 -19.81 -19.37 -2.72
CA SER A 102 -19.34 -20.39 -1.78
C SER A 102 -19.79 -20.07 -0.35
N PRO A 103 -20.17 -21.09 0.46
CA PRO A 103 -20.42 -20.92 1.88
C PRO A 103 -19.19 -20.43 2.66
N ASP A 104 -17.98 -20.63 2.13
CA ASP A 104 -16.73 -20.19 2.76
C ASP A 104 -16.39 -18.72 2.47
N ALA A 105 -17.17 -18.04 1.62
CA ALA A 105 -16.91 -16.65 1.25
C ALA A 105 -16.74 -15.70 2.45
N PRO A 106 -17.55 -15.75 3.53
CA PRO A 106 -17.35 -14.89 4.69
C PRO A 106 -16.01 -15.10 5.38
N HIS A 107 -15.56 -16.36 5.51
CA HIS A 107 -14.25 -16.68 6.07
C HIS A 107 -13.13 -16.14 5.18
N ARG A 108 -13.25 -16.37 3.86
CA ARG A 108 -12.27 -15.91 2.89
C ARG A 108 -12.10 -14.39 2.88
N VAL A 109 -13.21 -13.65 2.90
CA VAL A 109 -13.18 -12.16 2.93
C VAL A 109 -12.45 -11.66 4.19
N ALA A 110 -12.69 -12.27 5.34
CA ALA A 110 -12.01 -11.87 6.58
C ALA A 110 -10.51 -12.20 6.58
N GLU A 111 -10.11 -13.35 6.04
CA GLU A 111 -8.69 -13.70 5.87
C GLU A 111 -7.97 -12.69 4.96
N LEU A 112 -8.61 -12.34 3.84
CA LEU A 112 -8.06 -11.36 2.90
C LEU A 112 -7.97 -9.97 3.52
N ALA A 113 -8.97 -9.54 4.29
CA ALA A 113 -8.94 -8.25 4.98
C ALA A 113 -7.81 -8.19 6.02
N ALA A 114 -7.62 -9.27 6.80
CA ALA A 114 -6.51 -9.38 7.74
C ALA A 114 -5.14 -9.38 7.04
N ALA A 115 -5.01 -10.11 5.93
CA ALA A 115 -3.80 -10.12 5.12
C ALA A 115 -3.51 -8.73 4.52
N LEU A 116 -4.56 -8.02 4.08
CA LEU A 116 -4.44 -6.67 3.54
C LEU A 116 -3.96 -5.69 4.60
N ARG A 117 -4.47 -5.77 5.84
CA ARG A 117 -3.96 -4.97 6.96
C ARG A 117 -2.46 -5.17 7.16
N VAL A 118 -2.03 -6.43 7.26
CA VAL A 118 -0.61 -6.77 7.46
C VAL A 118 0.25 -6.25 6.31
N GLU A 119 -0.23 -6.31 5.07
CA GLU A 119 0.48 -5.78 3.92
C GLU A 119 0.59 -4.25 3.97
N LEU A 120 -0.50 -3.56 4.34
CA LEU A 120 -0.52 -2.11 4.47
C LEU A 120 0.31 -1.60 5.64
N GLU A 121 0.50 -2.37 6.70
CA GLU A 121 1.40 -2.02 7.81
C GLU A 121 2.88 -1.98 7.38
N LYS A 122 3.28 -2.76 6.38
CA LYS A 122 4.65 -2.75 5.83
C LYS A 122 4.93 -1.47 5.03
N GLY A 123 3.91 -0.96 4.33
CA GLY A 123 4.05 0.18 3.42
C GLY A 123 4.89 -0.14 2.17
N PRO A 124 5.08 0.83 1.25
CA PRO A 124 5.93 0.67 0.09
C PRO A 124 7.42 0.69 0.49
N ALA A 125 8.22 -0.11 -0.22
CA ALA A 125 9.67 -0.18 -0.07
C ALA A 125 10.40 1.10 -0.56
#